data_AF-A0A8C3L6Y9-F1
#
_entry.id   AF-A0A8C3L6Y9-F1
#
_cell.length_a   1.000
_cell.length_b   1.000
_cell.length_c   1.000
_cell.angle_alpha   90.00
_cell.angle_beta   90.00
_cell.angle_gamma   90.00
#
_symmetry.space_group_name_H-M   'P 1'
#
loop_
_entity.id
_entity.type
_entity.pdbx_description
1 polymer ?
#
loop_
_entity_poly.entity_id
_entity_poly.type
_entity_poly.pdbx_seq_one_letter_code
_entity_poly.pdbx_strand_id
1 'polypeptide(L)'
;MQESLQDYLQLQQIGSSKISKNKRRKMKKKRQKEKMRAAGLLTKPTGVDFTYQPDKSNREGAADLKDTDEKADSILDFLQATQQIYFAENKSKCTDSTVNSAAQGLLQCLESRNISSSDLTLLHQMKSLILLQDIDRLKDALKQFQEHSVMPPDHTKFIITLFHYWITDILPARNRK
;
A
#
# COMPACT_ATOMS: atom_id res chain seq x y z
N MET A 1 -55.85 -11.23 -32.58
CA MET A 1 -55.05 -10.71 -33.71
C MET A 1 -55.85 -9.63 -34.45
N GLN A 2 -56.03 -8.44 -33.87
CA GLN A 2 -56.75 -7.34 -34.54
C GLN A 2 -56.36 -5.94 -34.01
N GLU A 3 -55.12 -5.74 -33.54
CA GLU A 3 -54.62 -4.40 -33.18
C GLU A 3 -53.58 -3.86 -34.19
N SER A 4 -52.95 -4.71 -35.00
CA SER A 4 -51.88 -4.27 -35.90
C SER A 4 -52.37 -3.50 -37.13
N LEU A 5 -53.60 -3.73 -37.61
CA LEU A 5 -54.09 -3.07 -38.84
C LEU A 5 -54.49 -1.60 -38.63
N GLN A 6 -54.81 -1.19 -37.40
CA GLN A 6 -55.16 0.20 -37.09
C GLN A 6 -53.94 1.12 -37.12
N ASP A 7 -52.78 0.64 -36.65
CA ASP A 7 -51.51 1.38 -36.72
C ASP A 7 -51.03 1.61 -38.17
N TYR A 8 -51.22 0.63 -39.06
CA TYR A 8 -50.86 0.79 -40.47
C TYR A 8 -51.74 1.82 -41.20
N LEU A 9 -53.04 1.88 -40.89
CA LEU A 9 -53.94 2.90 -41.46
C LEU A 9 -53.62 4.31 -40.93
N GLN A 10 -53.27 4.46 -39.65
CA GLN A 10 -52.88 5.74 -39.07
C GLN A 10 -51.56 6.27 -39.66
N LEU A 11 -50.60 5.39 -39.95
CA LEU A 11 -49.34 5.76 -40.60
C LEU A 11 -49.51 6.22 -42.06
N GLN A 12 -50.47 5.67 -42.80
CA GLN A 12 -50.71 6.05 -44.20
C GLN A 12 -51.35 7.46 -44.30
N GLN A 13 -52.18 7.85 -43.32
CA GLN A 13 -52.81 9.17 -43.31
C GLN A 13 -51.85 10.33 -42.96
N ILE A 14 -50.77 10.07 -42.20
CA ILE A 14 -49.75 11.11 -41.89
C ILE A 14 -48.84 11.39 -43.10
N GLY A 15 -48.79 10.48 -44.07
CA GLY A 15 -47.99 10.59 -45.29
C GLY A 15 -48.48 11.62 -46.33
N SER A 16 -49.74 12.06 -46.24
CA SER A 16 -50.34 13.04 -47.17
C SER A 16 -50.25 14.49 -46.66
N SER A 17 -49.99 14.69 -45.36
CA SER A 17 -49.62 16.01 -44.84
C SER A 17 -48.25 16.39 -45.39
N LYS A 18 -48.18 17.51 -46.12
CA LYS A 18 -47.01 18.01 -46.85
C LYS A 18 -45.80 18.24 -45.93
N ILE A 19 -45.11 17.19 -45.52
CA ILE A 19 -43.87 17.32 -44.77
C ILE A 19 -42.83 17.98 -45.67
N SER A 20 -42.23 19.04 -45.15
CA SER A 20 -41.12 19.73 -45.83
C SER A 20 -40.05 18.73 -46.24
N LYS A 21 -39.46 18.95 -47.42
CA LYS A 21 -38.36 18.13 -47.97
C LYS A 21 -37.25 17.91 -46.93
N ASN A 22 -36.96 18.93 -46.10
CA ASN A 22 -35.95 18.83 -45.04
C ASN A 22 -36.36 17.88 -43.90
N LYS A 23 -37.62 17.92 -43.45
CA LYS A 23 -38.15 17.02 -42.43
C LYS A 23 -38.09 15.57 -42.91
N ARG A 24 -38.42 15.33 -44.18
CA ARG A 24 -38.32 14.01 -44.82
C ARG A 24 -36.88 13.48 -44.84
N ARG A 25 -35.93 14.33 -45.24
CA ARG A 25 -34.49 13.98 -45.23
C ARG A 25 -34.00 13.65 -43.82
N LYS A 26 -34.35 14.47 -42.81
CA LYS A 26 -33.99 14.22 -41.41
C LYS A 26 -34.55 12.89 -40.89
N MET A 27 -35.82 12.61 -41.15
CA MET A 27 -36.47 11.36 -40.73
C MET A 27 -35.83 10.14 -41.39
N LYS A 28 -35.51 10.20 -42.69
CA LYS A 28 -34.80 9.13 -43.40
C LYS A 28 -33.42 8.87 -42.78
N LYS A 29 -32.66 9.93 -42.48
CA LYS A 29 -31.34 9.82 -41.84
C LYS A 29 -31.44 9.23 -40.42
N LYS A 30 -32.44 9.64 -39.62
CA LYS A 30 -32.69 9.08 -38.29
C LYS A 30 -32.98 7.57 -38.38
N ARG A 31 -33.91 7.17 -39.25
CA ARG A 31 -34.29 5.76 -39.45
C ARG A 31 -33.12 4.91 -39.93
N GLN A 32 -32.28 5.43 -40.82
CA GLN A 32 -31.08 4.71 -41.27
C GLN A 32 -30.08 4.51 -40.13
N LYS A 33 -29.82 5.53 -39.31
CA LYS A 33 -28.91 5.42 -38.15
C LYS A 33 -29.41 4.41 -37.12
N GLU A 34 -30.72 4.38 -36.89
CA GLU A 34 -31.36 3.44 -35.97
C GLU A 34 -31.30 1.99 -36.50
N LYS A 35 -31.54 1.79 -37.80
CA LYS A 35 -31.35 0.47 -38.45
C LYS A 35 -29.92 -0.04 -38.29
N MET A 36 -28.92 0.83 -38.46
CA MET A 36 -27.51 0.47 -38.25
C MET A 36 -27.19 0.14 -36.79
N ARG A 37 -27.82 0.82 -35.82
CA ARG A 37 -27.70 0.48 -34.38
C ARG A 37 -28.31 -0.87 -34.04
N ALA A 38 -29.52 -1.15 -34.55
CA ALA A 38 -30.19 -2.42 -34.30
C ALA A 38 -29.43 -3.61 -34.90
N ALA A 39 -28.75 -3.40 -36.04
CA ALA A 39 -27.87 -4.39 -36.65
C ALA A 39 -26.49 -4.50 -35.99
N GLY A 40 -26.21 -3.77 -34.90
CA GLY A 40 -24.91 -3.78 -34.21
C GLY A 40 -23.76 -3.11 -34.97
N LEU A 41 -24.00 -2.59 -36.17
CA LEU A 41 -23.00 -1.96 -37.04
C LEU A 41 -22.57 -0.57 -36.57
N LEU A 42 -23.30 0.03 -35.63
CA LEU A 42 -22.94 1.31 -35.04
C LEU A 42 -22.43 1.09 -33.61
N THR A 43 -21.11 1.09 -33.47
CA THR A 43 -20.44 1.05 -32.17
C THR A 43 -20.85 2.27 -31.34
N LYS A 44 -21.29 2.05 -30.10
CA LYS A 44 -21.44 3.14 -29.14
C LYS A 44 -20.02 3.67 -28.86
N PRO A 45 -19.78 4.99 -28.80
CA PRO A 45 -18.52 5.47 -28.27
C PRO A 45 -18.44 4.99 -26.82
N THR A 46 -17.48 4.12 -26.54
CA THR A 46 -17.16 3.69 -25.18
C THR A 46 -16.69 4.92 -24.43
N GLY A 47 -17.54 5.48 -23.57
CA GLY A 47 -17.09 6.45 -22.59
C GLY A 47 -16.10 5.75 -21.68
N VAL A 48 -14.85 6.18 -21.71
CA VAL A 48 -13.83 5.68 -20.79
C VAL A 48 -14.20 6.22 -19.41
N ASP A 49 -14.70 5.32 -18.56
CA ASP A 49 -14.97 5.63 -17.17
C ASP A 49 -13.62 5.71 -16.44
N PHE A 50 -13.18 6.93 -16.12
CA PHE A 50 -11.97 7.22 -15.36
C PHE A 50 -12.21 6.96 -13.87
N THR A 51 -12.68 5.77 -13.51
CA THR A 51 -12.76 5.38 -12.10
C THR A 51 -11.37 4.93 -11.66
N TYR A 52 -10.74 5.72 -10.79
CA TYR A 52 -9.51 5.36 -10.10
C TYR A 52 -9.71 4.01 -9.39
N GLN A 53 -9.12 2.96 -9.95
CA GLN A 53 -8.92 1.72 -9.23
C GLN A 53 -7.59 1.86 -8.49
N PRO A 54 -7.59 1.94 -7.14
CA PRO A 54 -6.35 1.77 -6.41
C PRO A 54 -5.83 0.38 -6.74
N ASP A 55 -4.68 0.32 -7.38
CA ASP A 55 -4.01 -0.90 -7.79
C ASP A 55 -3.83 -1.81 -6.57
N LYS A 56 -4.71 -2.81 -6.46
CA LYS A 56 -4.49 -3.96 -5.57
C LYS A 56 -3.43 -4.92 -6.13
N SER A 57 -2.79 -4.54 -7.23
CA SER A 57 -1.73 -5.26 -7.96
C SER A 57 -0.31 -4.89 -7.49
N ASN A 58 -0.15 -4.04 -6.46
CA ASN A 58 1.13 -3.88 -5.74
C ASN A 58 1.37 -5.02 -4.71
N ARG A 59 1.08 -6.26 -5.12
CA ARG A 59 1.62 -7.46 -4.47
C ARG A 59 2.49 -8.15 -5.50
N GLU A 60 3.70 -8.47 -5.06
CA GLU A 60 4.74 -9.22 -5.78
C GLU A 60 5.46 -8.48 -6.93
N GLY A 61 6.62 -7.86 -6.60
CA GLY A 61 7.77 -7.91 -7.52
C GLY A 61 8.69 -6.69 -7.55
N ALA A 62 8.15 -5.49 -7.78
CA ALA A 62 8.98 -4.30 -8.05
C ALA A 62 8.83 -3.15 -7.05
N ALA A 63 7.71 -3.09 -6.31
CA ALA A 63 7.52 -2.13 -5.22
C ALA A 63 8.23 -2.57 -3.92
N ASP A 64 8.46 -3.88 -3.76
CA ASP A 64 9.06 -4.46 -2.54
C ASP A 64 10.50 -3.96 -2.33
N LEU A 65 11.31 -3.84 -3.38
CA LEU A 65 12.70 -3.37 -3.24
C LEU A 65 12.81 -1.90 -2.82
N LYS A 66 11.92 -1.04 -3.32
CA LYS A 66 11.92 0.38 -2.98
C LYS A 66 11.42 0.61 -1.55
N ASP A 67 10.40 -0.17 -1.17
CA ASP A 67 9.86 -0.21 0.18
C ASP A 67 10.88 -0.81 1.17
N THR A 68 11.66 -1.82 0.79
CA THR A 68 12.71 -2.38 1.66
C THR A 68 13.85 -1.40 1.89
N ASP A 69 14.24 -0.64 0.88
CA ASP A 69 15.31 0.35 1.01
C ASP A 69 14.90 1.49 1.94
N GLU A 70 13.71 2.05 1.73
CA GLU A 70 13.15 3.10 2.59
C GLU A 70 12.94 2.60 4.03
N LYS A 71 12.53 1.34 4.20
CA LYS A 71 12.44 0.69 5.52
C LYS A 71 13.81 0.55 6.17
N ALA A 72 14.85 0.17 5.43
CA ALA A 72 16.21 0.00 5.94
C ALA A 72 16.77 1.32 6.45
N ASP A 73 16.65 2.39 5.66
CA ASP A 73 17.11 3.74 6.04
C ASP A 73 16.33 4.23 7.28
N SER A 74 15.01 4.04 7.28
CA SER A 74 14.13 4.35 8.41
C SER A 74 14.50 3.59 9.69
N ILE A 75 14.88 2.32 9.60
CA ILE A 75 15.34 1.53 10.75
C ILE A 75 16.71 1.98 11.21
N LEU A 76 17.63 2.26 10.29
CA LEU A 76 18.98 2.74 10.58
C LEU A 76 18.93 4.03 11.40
N ASP A 77 18.16 5.03 10.94
CA ASP A 77 17.97 6.29 11.65
C ASP A 77 17.43 6.07 13.08
N PHE A 78 16.44 5.18 13.20
CA PHE A 78 15.82 4.87 14.50
C PHE A 78 16.78 4.18 15.47
N LEU A 79 17.52 3.18 15.00
CA LEU A 79 18.47 2.44 15.83
C LEU A 79 19.66 3.32 16.21
N GLN A 80 20.16 4.15 15.29
CA GLN A 80 21.22 5.10 15.57
C GLN A 80 20.80 6.14 16.61
N ALA A 81 19.59 6.70 16.50
CA ALA A 81 19.04 7.62 17.50
C ALA A 81 18.87 6.93 18.86
N THR A 82 18.33 5.71 18.87
CA THR A 82 18.14 4.95 20.11
C THR A 82 19.49 4.62 20.76
N GLN A 83 20.48 4.19 19.99
CA GLN A 83 21.81 3.88 20.48
C GLN A 83 22.44 5.11 21.13
N GLN A 84 22.28 6.30 20.55
CA GLN A 84 22.76 7.54 21.14
C GLN A 84 22.08 7.83 22.49
N ILE A 85 20.77 7.66 22.58
CA ILE A 85 20.02 7.84 23.85
C ILE A 85 20.48 6.82 24.89
N TYR A 86 20.51 5.54 24.52
CA TYR A 86 20.94 4.46 25.39
C TYR A 86 22.34 4.70 25.94
N PHE A 87 23.31 5.08 25.10
CA PHE A 87 24.65 5.37 25.57
C PHE A 87 24.74 6.68 26.34
N ALA A 88 23.95 7.70 26.01
CA ALA A 88 23.93 8.97 26.74
C ALA A 88 23.42 8.80 28.18
N GLU A 89 22.39 7.97 28.37
CA GLU A 89 21.83 7.66 29.70
C GLU A 89 22.70 6.65 30.46
N ASN A 90 23.31 5.68 29.77
CA ASN A 90 24.16 4.64 30.37
C ASN A 90 25.64 5.01 30.49
N LYS A 91 26.02 6.29 30.31
CA LYS A 91 27.44 6.75 30.42
C LYS A 91 28.13 6.41 31.75
N SER A 92 27.38 6.01 32.78
CA SER A 92 27.93 5.63 34.08
C SER A 92 28.09 4.12 34.31
N LYS A 93 27.56 3.24 33.45
CA LYS A 93 27.45 1.80 33.77
C LYS A 93 27.84 0.77 32.70
N CYS A 94 28.01 1.12 31.42
CA CYS A 94 28.39 0.10 30.43
C CYS A 94 29.18 0.71 29.27
N THR A 95 30.50 0.59 29.35
CA THR A 95 31.41 0.62 28.19
C THR A 95 31.99 -0.77 28.00
N ASP A 96 31.14 -1.77 27.86
CA ASP A 96 31.59 -3.06 27.34
C ASP A 96 31.94 -2.84 25.87
N SER A 97 33.23 -2.81 25.55
CA SER A 97 33.78 -2.66 24.20
C SER A 97 33.07 -3.57 23.19
N THR A 98 32.70 -4.78 23.63
CA THR A 98 31.94 -5.77 22.87
C THR A 98 30.55 -5.29 22.43
N VAL A 99 29.81 -4.58 23.29
CA VAL A 99 28.45 -4.11 22.99
C VAL A 99 28.49 -2.97 21.97
N ASN A 100 29.45 -2.05 22.10
CA ASN A 100 29.64 -1.00 21.10
C ASN A 100 30.10 -1.57 19.76
N SER A 101 31.00 -2.56 19.77
CA SER A 101 31.43 -3.25 18.54
C SER A 101 30.26 -3.94 17.83
N ALA A 102 29.38 -4.63 18.57
CA ALA A 102 28.20 -5.28 18.00
C ALA A 102 27.19 -4.25 17.43
N ALA A 103 27.04 -3.11 18.09
CA ALA A 103 26.18 -2.03 17.61
C ALA A 103 26.68 -1.43 16.28
N GLN A 104 27.98 -1.14 16.18
CA GLN A 104 28.58 -0.62 14.95
C GLN A 104 28.51 -1.63 13.80
N GLY A 105 28.77 -2.92 14.08
CA GLY A 105 28.65 -3.98 13.08
C GLY A 105 27.23 -4.09 12.52
N LEU A 106 26.23 -3.97 13.38
CA LEU A 106 24.83 -3.99 12.98
C LEU A 106 24.43 -2.80 12.10
N LEU A 107 24.84 -1.58 12.48
CA LEU A 107 24.59 -0.39 11.68
C LEU A 107 25.23 -0.50 10.30
N GLN A 108 26.46 -1.01 10.23
CA GLN A 108 27.15 -1.25 8.96
C GLN A 108 26.43 -2.32 8.11
N CYS A 109 25.86 -3.35 8.72
CA CYS A 109 25.04 -4.34 8.01
C CYS A 109 23.77 -3.73 7.41
N LEU A 110 23.10 -2.81 8.11
CA LEU A 110 21.94 -2.06 7.61
C LEU A 110 22.34 -1.11 6.48
N GLU A 111 23.41 -0.35 6.67
CA GLU A 111 23.93 0.59 5.68
C GLU A 111 24.36 -0.12 4.38
N SER A 112 25.00 -1.28 4.52
CA SER A 112 25.40 -2.12 3.39
C SER A 112 24.26 -2.99 2.84
N ARG A 113 23.05 -2.90 3.41
CA ARG A 113 21.86 -3.68 3.04
C ARG A 113 22.07 -5.19 3.01
N ASN A 114 22.96 -5.70 3.87
CA ASN A 114 23.32 -7.12 3.96
C ASN A 114 22.41 -7.89 4.94
N ILE A 115 21.17 -7.46 5.11
CA ILE A 115 20.21 -8.03 6.06
C ILE A 115 19.10 -8.74 5.31
N SER A 116 18.68 -9.89 5.82
CA SER A 116 17.57 -10.66 5.26
C SER A 116 16.30 -9.81 5.25
N SER A 117 15.54 -9.85 4.15
CA SER A 117 14.26 -9.13 4.06
C SER A 117 13.30 -9.52 5.19
N SER A 118 13.32 -10.79 5.62
CA SER A 118 12.54 -11.26 6.78
C SER A 118 12.89 -10.52 8.07
N ASP A 119 14.18 -10.46 8.43
CA ASP A 119 14.67 -9.70 9.59
C ASP A 119 14.32 -8.22 9.49
N LEU A 120 14.45 -7.63 8.29
CA LEU A 120 14.13 -6.24 8.03
C LEU A 120 12.65 -5.93 8.25
N THR A 121 11.76 -6.78 7.74
CA THR A 121 10.31 -6.62 7.93
C THR A 121 9.91 -6.72 9.40
N LEU A 122 10.55 -7.62 10.15
CA LEU A 122 10.29 -7.80 11.57
C LEU A 122 10.81 -6.62 12.40
N LEU A 123 12.00 -6.11 12.09
CA LEU A 123 12.53 -4.88 12.69
C LEU A 123 11.64 -3.67 12.41
N HIS A 124 11.15 -3.54 11.18
CA HIS A 124 10.22 -2.47 10.81
C HIS A 124 8.90 -2.56 11.59
N GLN A 125 8.37 -3.78 11.73
CA GLN A 125 7.18 -4.05 12.54
C GLN A 125 7.42 -3.68 14.00
N MET A 126 8.54 -4.10 14.60
CA MET A 126 8.88 -3.78 15.99
C MET A 126 9.02 -2.26 16.20
N LYS A 127 9.68 -1.54 15.28
CA LYS A 127 9.73 -0.07 15.28
C LYS A 127 8.32 0.54 15.26
N SER A 128 7.46 0.06 14.38
CA SER A 128 6.08 0.54 14.28
C SER A 128 5.30 0.31 15.57
N LEU A 129 5.49 -0.84 16.22
CA LEU A 129 4.85 -1.17 17.51
C LEU A 129 5.34 -0.25 18.65
N ILE A 130 6.62 0.14 18.67
CA ILE A 130 7.12 1.17 19.61
C ILE A 130 6.38 2.50 19.39
N LEU A 131 6.20 2.92 18.14
CA LEU A 131 5.52 4.18 17.82
C LEU A 131 4.03 4.15 18.22
N LEU A 132 3.39 2.99 18.05
CA LEU A 132 2.02 2.72 18.48
C LEU A 132 1.89 2.47 19.99
N GLN A 133 3.01 2.36 20.71
CA GLN A 133 3.08 2.03 22.14
C GLN A 133 2.39 0.70 22.50
N ASP A 134 2.38 -0.25 21.56
CA ASP A 134 1.76 -1.56 21.75
C ASP A 134 2.79 -2.54 22.34
N ILE A 135 2.89 -2.53 23.67
CA ILE A 135 3.91 -3.28 24.41
C ILE A 135 3.70 -4.79 24.31
N ASP A 136 2.45 -5.26 24.32
CA ASP A 136 2.14 -6.69 24.31
C ASP A 136 2.52 -7.32 22.96
N ARG A 137 2.11 -6.69 21.86
CA ARG A 137 2.49 -7.17 20.52
C ARG A 137 3.98 -6.98 20.24
N LEU A 138 4.61 -5.96 20.84
CA LEU A 138 6.06 -5.76 20.73
C LEU A 138 6.84 -6.90 21.39
N LYS A 139 6.40 -7.38 22.57
CA LYS A 139 7.01 -8.55 23.24
C LYS A 139 6.88 -9.82 22.41
N ASP A 140 5.74 -10.03 21.76
CA ASP A 140 5.54 -11.20 20.90
C ASP A 140 6.38 -11.11 19.62
N ALA A 141 6.49 -9.92 19.02
CA ALA A 141 7.38 -9.69 17.89
C ALA A 141 8.86 -9.90 18.25
N LEU A 142 9.28 -9.52 19.47
CA LEU A 142 10.63 -9.78 19.97
C LEU A 142 10.95 -11.28 20.10
N LYS A 143 10.00 -12.08 20.59
CA LYS A 143 10.16 -13.54 20.65
C LYS A 143 10.31 -14.14 19.26
N GLN A 144 9.45 -13.72 18.31
CA GLN A 144 9.54 -14.15 16.92
C GLN A 144 10.88 -13.75 16.29
N PHE A 145 11.40 -12.56 16.61
CA PHE A 145 12.70 -12.11 16.13
C PHE A 145 13.84 -12.98 16.68
N GLN A 146 13.79 -13.33 17.95
CA GLN A 146 14.79 -14.21 18.55
C GLN A 146 14.78 -15.62 17.95
N GLU A 147 13.60 -16.17 17.63
CA GLU A 147 13.45 -17.54 17.11
C GLU A 147 13.74 -17.65 15.61
N HIS A 148 13.42 -16.63 14.83
CA HIS A 148 13.48 -16.68 13.36
C HIS A 148 14.63 -15.87 12.75
N SER A 149 15.39 -15.12 13.55
CA SER A 149 16.43 -14.27 12.98
C SER A 149 17.60 -15.06 12.41
N VAL A 150 18.03 -14.68 11.21
CA VAL A 150 19.22 -15.22 10.53
C VAL A 150 20.45 -14.38 10.85
N MET A 151 20.29 -13.29 11.61
CA MET A 151 21.33 -12.35 11.97
C MET A 151 22.33 -12.97 12.97
N PRO A 152 23.61 -12.53 12.97
CA PRO A 152 24.57 -12.96 13.97
C PRO A 152 24.05 -12.75 15.41
N PRO A 153 24.31 -13.70 16.32
CA PRO A 153 23.72 -13.68 17.66
C PRO A 153 24.10 -12.44 18.47
N ASP A 154 25.25 -11.84 18.20
CA ASP A 154 25.69 -10.62 18.88
C ASP A 154 24.84 -9.40 18.49
N HIS A 155 24.48 -9.29 17.22
CA HIS A 155 23.59 -8.24 16.72
C HIS A 155 22.15 -8.46 17.21
N THR A 156 21.66 -9.70 17.17
CA THR A 156 20.33 -10.06 17.66
C THR A 156 20.17 -9.73 19.14
N LYS A 157 21.15 -10.10 19.98
CA LYS A 157 21.17 -9.74 21.42
C LYS A 157 21.17 -8.24 21.63
N PHE A 158 21.94 -7.49 20.83
CA PHE A 158 21.98 -6.04 20.92
C PHE A 158 20.62 -5.40 20.63
N ILE A 159 19.97 -5.81 19.53
CA ILE A 159 18.60 -5.38 19.19
C ILE A 159 17.64 -5.68 20.33
N ILE A 160 17.62 -6.93 20.80
CA ILE A 160 16.74 -7.35 21.90
C ILE A 160 16.96 -6.48 23.15
N THR A 161 18.21 -6.20 23.51
CA THR A 161 18.55 -5.34 24.66
C THR A 161 18.03 -3.91 24.46
N LEU A 162 18.22 -3.37 23.26
CA LEU A 162 17.80 -2.01 22.90
C LEU A 162 16.26 -1.86 22.93
N PHE A 163 15.53 -2.84 22.40
CA PHE A 163 14.07 -2.85 22.42
C PHE A 163 13.52 -3.11 23.83
N HIS A 164 14.19 -3.92 24.65
CA HIS A 164 13.83 -4.06 26.06
C HIS A 164 13.97 -2.75 26.82
N TYR A 165 15.06 -2.00 26.59
CA TYR A 165 15.25 -0.66 27.16
C TYR A 165 14.10 0.31 26.79
N TRP A 166 13.61 0.27 25.55
CA TRP A 166 12.42 1.04 25.18
C TRP A 166 11.19 0.65 26.01
N ILE A 167 10.97 -0.65 26.23
CA ILE A 167 9.83 -1.16 27.00
C ILE A 167 9.94 -0.80 28.48
N THR A 168 11.13 -0.84 29.07
CA THR A 168 11.34 -0.64 30.52
C THR A 168 11.47 0.82 30.92
N ASP A 169 12.19 1.62 30.13
CA ASP A 169 12.63 2.94 30.56
C ASP A 169 11.93 4.06 29.78
N ILE A 170 11.74 3.91 28.46
CA ILE A 170 11.23 5.00 27.61
C ILE A 170 9.70 5.02 27.51
N LEU A 171 9.07 3.89 27.19
CA LEU A 171 7.61 3.81 27.00
C LEU A 171 6.84 4.11 28.30
N PRO A 172 7.22 3.57 29.48
CA PRO A 172 6.51 3.85 30.73
C PRO A 172 6.65 5.32 31.17
N ALA A 173 7.78 5.97 30.87
CA ALA A 173 7.99 7.38 31.18
C ALA A 173 7.08 8.31 30.35
N ARG A 174 6.80 7.95 29.09
CA ARG A 174 5.91 8.73 28.21
C ARG A 174 4.43 8.61 28.56
N ASN A 175 4.01 7.53 29.23
CA ASN A 175 2.63 7.29 29.65
C ASN A 175 2.23 8.01 30.96
N ARG A 176 3.13 8.76 31.59
CA ARG A 176 2.87 9.50 32.84
C ARG A 176 2.45 10.96 32.63
N LYS A 177 2.01 11.33 31.43
CA LYS A 177 1.52 12.69 31.11
C LYS A 177 0.01 12.76 31.13
#